data_AF-A0A4R2FKJ3-F1
#
_entry.id   AF-A0A4R2FKJ3-F1
#
_cell.length_a   1.000
_cell.length_b   1.000
_cell.length_c   1.000
_cell.angle_alpha   90.00
_cell.angle_beta   90.00
_cell.angle_gamma   90.00
#
_symmetry.space_group_name_H-M   'P 1'
#
loop_
_entity.id
_entity.type
_entity.pdbx_description
1 polymer ?
#
loop_
_entity_poly.entity_id
_entity_poly.type
_entity_poly.pdbx_seq_one_letter_code
_entity_poly.pdbx_strand_id
1 'polypeptide(L)'
;MQNRFIRGINRLPQSLSSVLVPMLGEAFAGHFDAQQLAHLQHASGLNESQLLNALLPIAAAMSVAPISDFYVGAIAKGQSGAVYMGANLELAGEALCHSVHAEQNAISHAWLSGETQITDIWVNASPCGHCRQFMNELVAGASIRIHLPEQQTAPLAHYLPYGFGPKDLGINFPLLTKQQIELAFESSDPMVIEALDHASLSYAPYSLSHSAVVLEMTDGVTFCGRYAENAAFNPSMMPMQMALANLIRHNRDFADIKRAMLLESSAGKLSLVDMSMDALHAVANVELKHVVVSPL
;
A
#
# COMPACT_ATOMS: atom_id res chain seq x y z
N MET A 1 16.91 10.46 -12.47
CA MET A 1 16.34 10.77 -11.15
C MET A 1 14.99 11.38 -11.44
N GLN A 2 13.94 10.83 -10.85
CA GLN A 2 12.58 11.30 -11.11
C GLN A 2 12.41 12.76 -10.62
N ASN A 3 11.86 13.62 -11.47
CA ASN A 3 11.71 15.06 -11.18
C ASN A 3 10.85 15.34 -9.94
N ARG A 4 9.91 14.44 -9.60
CA ARG A 4 8.99 14.59 -8.45
C ARG A 4 9.73 14.76 -7.12
N PHE A 5 10.93 14.20 -6.97
CA PHE A 5 11.69 14.26 -5.71
C PHE A 5 12.49 15.55 -5.51
N ILE A 6 12.69 16.38 -6.54
CA ILE A 6 13.58 17.56 -6.47
C ILE A 6 13.21 18.48 -5.30
N ARG A 7 11.92 18.75 -5.09
CA ARG A 7 11.45 19.62 -3.99
C ARG A 7 11.77 19.04 -2.62
N GLY A 8 11.63 17.72 -2.45
CA GLY A 8 11.95 17.03 -1.21
C GLY A 8 13.46 17.03 -0.93
N ILE A 9 14.26 16.71 -1.95
CA ILE A 9 15.73 16.67 -1.87
C ILE A 9 16.30 18.04 -1.47
N ASN A 10 15.78 19.14 -2.01
CA ASN A 10 16.24 20.49 -1.70
C ASN A 10 16.02 20.92 -0.23
N ARG A 11 15.24 20.15 0.54
CA ARG A 11 15.02 20.38 1.98
C ARG A 11 15.91 19.51 2.86
N LEU A 12 16.67 18.59 2.29
CA LEU A 12 17.52 17.67 3.03
C LEU A 12 18.89 18.30 3.35
N PRO A 13 19.53 17.91 4.46
CA PRO A 13 20.93 18.23 4.70
C PRO A 13 21.80 17.70 3.56
N GLN A 14 22.83 18.47 3.19
CA GLN A 14 23.73 18.10 2.08
C GLN A 14 24.39 16.72 2.28
N SER A 15 24.67 16.36 3.55
CA SER A 15 25.22 15.05 3.92
C SER A 15 24.28 13.88 3.57
N LEU A 16 22.97 14.08 3.62
CA LEU A 16 21.97 13.08 3.24
C LEU A 16 21.68 13.13 1.75
N SER A 17 21.46 14.32 1.18
CA SER A 17 21.07 14.45 -0.22
C SER A 17 22.12 13.87 -1.18
N SER A 18 23.42 14.06 -0.89
CA SER A 18 24.50 13.57 -1.77
C SER A 18 24.52 12.05 -1.94
N VAL A 19 24.07 11.32 -0.92
CA VAL A 19 24.03 9.85 -0.90
C VAL A 19 22.67 9.30 -1.30
N LEU A 20 21.60 10.03 -0.99
CA LEU A 20 20.24 9.64 -1.37
C LEU A 20 20.00 9.79 -2.88
N VAL A 21 20.47 10.87 -3.50
CA VAL A 21 20.22 11.21 -4.90
C VAL A 21 20.54 10.07 -5.87
N PRO A 22 21.70 9.38 -5.78
CA PRO A 22 22.01 8.23 -6.63
C PRO A 22 21.02 7.06 -6.50
N MET A 23 20.33 6.93 -5.36
CA MET A 23 19.36 5.85 -5.11
C MET A 23 17.96 6.18 -5.65
N LEU A 24 17.67 7.46 -5.92
CA LEU A 24 16.37 7.92 -6.44
C LEU A 24 16.32 7.91 -7.98
N GLY A 25 16.82 6.83 -8.59
CA GLY A 25 16.83 6.60 -10.04
C GLY A 25 15.43 6.43 -10.64
N GLU A 26 15.35 6.18 -11.95
CA GLU A 26 14.06 6.00 -12.64
C GLU A 26 13.25 4.81 -12.10
N ALA A 27 13.92 3.75 -11.66
CA ALA A 27 13.29 2.55 -11.10
C ALA A 27 12.95 2.67 -9.61
N PHE A 28 13.23 3.80 -8.95
CA PHE A 28 12.93 3.94 -7.53
C PHE A 28 11.42 3.97 -7.28
N ALA A 29 10.95 3.04 -6.46
CA ALA A 29 9.53 2.85 -6.15
C ALA A 29 9.24 2.98 -4.64
N GLY A 30 10.06 3.73 -3.90
CA GLY A 30 9.81 3.99 -2.48
C GLY A 30 10.23 2.86 -1.55
N HIS A 31 11.22 2.05 -1.90
CA HIS A 31 11.72 0.96 -1.05
C HIS A 31 13.22 1.14 -0.76
N PHE A 32 13.60 0.95 0.49
CA PHE A 32 14.99 0.74 0.88
C PHE A 32 15.09 -0.52 1.74
N ASP A 33 16.01 -1.41 1.38
CA ASP A 33 16.34 -2.54 2.25
C ASP A 33 17.11 -2.07 3.50
N ALA A 34 17.30 -2.98 4.46
CA ALA A 34 17.99 -2.68 5.72
C ALA A 34 19.44 -2.22 5.53
N GLN A 35 20.14 -2.71 4.49
CA GLN A 35 21.53 -2.35 4.21
C GLN A 35 21.62 -0.94 3.60
N GLN A 36 20.73 -0.61 2.67
CA GLN A 36 20.60 0.72 2.09
C GLN A 36 20.24 1.76 3.17
N LEU A 37 19.31 1.42 4.06
CA LEU A 37 18.95 2.29 5.18
C LEU A 37 20.14 2.52 6.12
N ALA A 38 20.85 1.45 6.51
CA ALA A 38 22.05 1.56 7.33
C ALA A 38 23.16 2.40 6.68
N HIS A 39 23.32 2.28 5.35
CA HIS A 39 24.26 3.10 4.59
C HIS A 39 23.87 4.59 4.64
N LEU A 40 22.59 4.92 4.44
CA LEU A 40 22.08 6.30 4.55
C LEU A 40 22.28 6.87 5.96
N GLN A 41 22.04 6.08 7.01
CA GLN A 41 22.28 6.50 8.39
C GLN A 41 23.77 6.80 8.64
N HIS A 42 24.65 5.87 8.27
CA HIS A 42 26.08 6.03 8.46
C HIS A 42 26.63 7.25 7.70
N ALA A 43 26.23 7.44 6.44
CA ALA A 43 26.75 8.53 5.62
C ALA A 43 26.19 9.91 6.01
N SER A 44 24.94 9.97 6.47
CA SER A 44 24.33 11.24 6.90
C SER A 44 24.68 11.63 8.34
N GLY A 45 25.08 10.67 9.17
CA GLY A 45 25.28 10.85 10.61
C GLY A 45 23.98 10.98 11.40
N LEU A 46 22.82 10.78 10.77
CA LEU A 46 21.51 10.84 11.40
C LEU A 46 21.18 9.50 12.08
N ASN A 47 20.50 9.57 13.23
CA ASN A 47 19.86 8.37 13.76
C ASN A 47 18.64 7.98 12.90
N GLU A 48 18.11 6.78 13.10
CA GLU A 48 17.02 6.25 12.27
C GLU A 48 15.78 7.15 12.24
N SER A 49 15.34 7.63 13.40
CA SER A 49 14.13 8.47 13.48
C SER A 49 14.34 9.82 12.77
N GLN A 50 15.53 10.42 12.91
CA GLN A 50 15.89 11.64 12.18
C GLN A 50 15.94 11.40 10.67
N LEU A 51 16.54 10.28 10.24
CA LEU A 51 16.62 9.91 8.83
C LEU A 51 15.22 9.70 8.23
N LEU A 52 14.37 8.89 8.86
CA LEU A 52 13.05 8.57 8.32
C LEU A 52 12.12 9.79 8.33
N ASN A 53 12.21 10.68 9.33
CA ASN A 53 11.53 11.98 9.28
C ASN A 53 12.01 12.84 8.12
N ALA A 54 13.33 12.87 7.85
CA ALA A 54 13.89 13.59 6.72
C ALA A 54 13.45 12.98 5.38
N LEU A 55 13.15 11.69 5.30
CA LEU A 55 12.68 11.02 4.08
C LEU A 55 11.17 11.16 3.83
N LEU A 56 10.35 11.63 4.79
CA LEU A 56 8.91 11.83 4.60
C LEU A 56 8.55 12.71 3.38
N PRO A 57 9.26 13.83 3.08
CA PRO A 57 9.01 14.61 1.87
C PRO A 57 9.26 13.83 0.57
N ILE A 58 10.13 12.82 0.57
CA ILE A 58 10.36 11.94 -0.58
C ILE A 58 9.16 11.01 -0.76
N ALA A 59 8.64 10.44 0.33
CA ALA A 59 7.41 9.66 0.29
C ALA A 59 6.22 10.50 -0.21
N ALA A 60 6.01 11.69 0.36
CA ALA A 60 4.92 12.60 0.01
C ALA A 60 4.97 13.07 -1.46
N ALA A 61 6.16 13.10 -2.07
CA ALA A 61 6.30 13.45 -3.49
C ALA A 61 5.69 12.41 -4.46
N MET A 62 5.31 11.23 -3.97
CA MET A 62 4.58 10.22 -4.74
C MET A 62 3.05 10.37 -4.65
N SER A 63 2.56 11.39 -3.92
CA SER A 63 1.13 11.64 -3.74
C SER A 63 0.46 12.07 -5.04
N VAL A 64 -0.78 11.61 -5.22
CA VAL A 64 -1.70 12.05 -6.27
C VAL A 64 -2.98 12.51 -5.57
N ALA A 65 -3.08 13.80 -5.30
CA ALA A 65 -4.15 14.37 -4.47
C ALA A 65 -4.88 15.55 -5.17
N PRO A 66 -5.53 15.33 -6.33
CA PRO A 66 -6.21 16.39 -7.09
C PRO A 66 -7.45 16.98 -6.40
N ILE A 67 -7.95 16.38 -5.31
CA ILE A 67 -9.16 16.87 -4.61
C ILE A 67 -8.74 17.77 -3.45
N SER A 68 -7.80 17.31 -2.63
CA SER A 68 -7.42 18.01 -1.40
C SER A 68 -6.24 18.97 -1.55
N ASP A 69 -5.42 18.81 -2.60
CA ASP A 69 -4.11 19.43 -2.72
C ASP A 69 -3.21 19.19 -1.48
N PHE A 70 -3.48 18.13 -0.72
CA PHE A 70 -2.80 17.82 0.53
C PHE A 70 -1.95 16.54 0.39
N TYR A 71 -0.64 16.75 0.26
CA TYR A 71 0.32 15.67 -0.02
C TYR A 71 0.81 14.99 1.27
N VAL A 72 0.29 13.78 1.52
CA VAL A 72 0.64 12.97 2.69
C VAL A 72 1.61 11.88 2.26
N GLY A 73 2.68 11.72 3.03
CA GLY A 73 3.67 10.65 2.87
C GLY A 73 3.75 9.81 4.14
N ALA A 74 3.89 8.51 3.98
CA ALA A 74 4.13 7.57 5.08
C ALA A 74 5.28 6.62 4.74
N ILE A 75 5.95 6.13 5.76
CA ILE A 75 7.02 5.13 5.67
C ILE A 75 6.72 4.04 6.68
N ALA A 76 6.42 2.83 6.21
CA ALA A 76 6.25 1.65 7.04
C ALA A 76 7.59 0.90 7.16
N LYS A 77 8.01 0.57 8.38
CA LYS A 77 9.19 -0.26 8.63
C LYS A 77 8.76 -1.69 8.94
N GLY A 78 9.26 -2.62 8.15
CA GLY A 78 9.04 -4.04 8.34
C GLY A 78 9.93 -4.63 9.45
N GLN A 79 9.57 -5.81 9.96
CA GLN A 79 10.42 -6.52 10.92
C GLN A 79 11.79 -6.90 10.32
N SER A 80 11.88 -6.99 8.99
CA SER A 80 13.12 -7.25 8.27
C SER A 80 14.15 -6.10 8.41
N GLY A 81 13.70 -4.92 8.83
CA GLY A 81 14.47 -3.68 8.82
C GLY A 81 14.35 -2.88 7.52
N ALA A 82 13.71 -3.43 6.48
CA ALA A 82 13.39 -2.67 5.26
C ALA A 82 12.29 -1.63 5.51
N VAL A 83 12.27 -0.60 4.67
CA VAL A 83 11.29 0.48 4.73
C VAL A 83 10.56 0.67 3.41
N TYR A 84 9.26 0.93 3.52
CA TYR A 84 8.31 0.97 2.41
C TYR A 84 7.56 2.28 2.47
N MET A 85 7.75 3.11 1.46
CA MET A 85 7.12 4.41 1.33
C MET A 85 5.76 4.27 0.64
N GLY A 86 4.82 5.10 1.05
CA GLY A 86 3.52 5.27 0.44
C GLY A 86 3.06 6.73 0.51
N ALA A 87 2.10 7.07 -0.33
CA ALA A 87 1.50 8.39 -0.38
C ALA A 87 0.00 8.29 -0.64
N ASN A 88 -0.76 9.36 -0.35
CA ASN A 88 -2.19 9.34 -0.63
C ASN A 88 -2.50 9.39 -2.14
N LEU A 89 -3.60 8.75 -2.51
CA LEU A 89 -4.17 8.73 -3.86
C LEU A 89 -5.65 9.10 -3.77
N GLU A 90 -6.06 10.07 -4.57
CA GLU A 90 -7.45 10.53 -4.70
C GLU A 90 -7.87 10.43 -6.17
N LEU A 91 -9.05 9.88 -6.42
CA LEU A 91 -9.61 9.73 -7.77
C LEU A 91 -10.65 10.83 -8.02
N ALA A 92 -10.31 11.78 -8.89
CA ALA A 92 -11.23 12.86 -9.24
C ALA A 92 -12.45 12.32 -10.01
N GLY A 93 -13.65 12.83 -9.67
CA GLY A 93 -14.90 12.38 -10.28
C GLY A 93 -15.57 11.20 -9.56
N GLU A 94 -14.86 10.56 -8.62
CA GLU A 94 -15.35 9.39 -7.88
C GLU A 94 -15.71 9.70 -6.42
N ALA A 95 -16.42 8.76 -5.79
CA ALA A 95 -16.73 8.83 -4.36
C ALA A 95 -15.48 8.70 -3.48
N LEU A 96 -15.48 9.35 -2.31
CA LEU A 96 -14.34 9.36 -1.37
C LEU A 96 -13.96 7.97 -0.82
N CYS A 97 -14.82 6.97 -0.97
CA CYS A 97 -14.48 5.59 -0.62
C CYS A 97 -13.39 4.98 -1.49
N HIS A 98 -13.07 5.60 -2.64
CA HIS A 98 -11.94 5.20 -3.49
C HIS A 98 -10.60 5.77 -3.06
N SER A 99 -10.56 6.68 -2.09
CA SER A 99 -9.32 7.29 -1.62
C SER A 99 -8.41 6.27 -0.93
N VAL A 100 -7.12 6.36 -1.21
CA VAL A 100 -6.08 5.58 -0.53
C VAL A 100 -5.27 6.51 0.34
N HIS A 101 -5.15 6.18 1.62
CA HIS A 101 -4.34 6.95 2.54
C HIS A 101 -2.86 6.55 2.44
N ALA A 102 -1.95 7.46 2.79
CA ALA A 102 -0.52 7.20 2.70
C ALA A 102 -0.08 5.99 3.54
N GLU A 103 -0.67 5.81 4.72
CA GLU A 103 -0.44 4.67 5.61
C GLU A 103 -0.90 3.36 4.97
N GLN A 104 -2.11 3.32 4.40
CA GLN A 104 -2.62 2.15 3.67
C GLN A 104 -1.69 1.80 2.51
N ASN A 105 -1.25 2.81 1.75
CA ASN A 105 -0.33 2.65 0.65
C ASN A 105 1.01 2.05 1.11
N ALA A 106 1.66 2.62 2.14
CA ALA A 106 2.93 2.13 2.68
C ALA A 106 2.83 0.70 3.24
N ILE A 107 1.75 0.37 3.94
CA ILE A 107 1.49 -0.98 4.47
C ILE A 107 1.25 -1.97 3.32
N SER A 108 0.46 -1.59 2.32
CA SER A 108 0.20 -2.44 1.15
C SER A 108 1.48 -2.69 0.33
N HIS A 109 2.36 -1.70 0.25
CA HIS A 109 3.67 -1.83 -0.36
C HIS A 109 4.48 -2.91 0.36
N ALA A 110 4.64 -2.78 1.67
CA ALA A 110 5.35 -3.76 2.49
C ALA A 110 4.75 -5.18 2.36
N TRP A 111 3.42 -5.29 2.36
CA TRP A 111 2.73 -6.57 2.22
C TRP A 111 2.97 -7.23 0.86
N LEU A 112 2.88 -6.48 -0.23
CA LEU A 112 3.17 -6.99 -1.58
C LEU A 112 4.64 -7.38 -1.73
N SER A 113 5.55 -6.71 -1.01
CA SER A 113 6.98 -7.06 -0.92
C SER A 113 7.30 -8.25 0.00
N GLY A 114 6.30 -8.81 0.68
CA GLY A 114 6.45 -10.02 1.50
C GLY A 114 6.76 -9.78 2.98
N GLU A 115 6.60 -8.57 3.50
CA GLU A 115 6.68 -8.34 4.95
C GLU A 115 5.59 -9.11 5.70
N THR A 116 5.97 -9.65 6.85
CA THR A 116 5.07 -10.38 7.74
C THR A 116 4.67 -9.58 8.97
N GLN A 117 5.32 -8.45 9.22
CA GLN A 117 5.00 -7.55 10.34
C GLN A 117 5.55 -6.15 10.07
N ILE A 118 4.75 -5.14 10.40
CA ILE A 118 5.19 -3.74 10.49
C ILE A 118 5.47 -3.41 11.96
N THR A 119 6.61 -2.80 12.24
CA THR A 119 7.00 -2.42 13.61
C THR A 119 6.74 -0.95 13.89
N ASP A 120 6.95 -0.10 12.89
CA ASP A 120 6.91 1.35 13.02
C ASP A 120 6.34 1.99 11.74
N ILE A 121 5.62 3.10 11.90
CA ILE A 121 5.12 3.93 10.80
C ILE A 121 5.47 5.40 11.08
N TRP A 122 6.17 6.03 10.14
CA TRP A 122 6.35 7.48 10.09
C TRP A 122 5.31 8.07 9.15
N VAL A 123 4.69 9.19 9.54
CA VAL A 123 3.73 9.89 8.69
C VAL A 123 3.82 11.40 8.96
N ASN A 124 3.66 12.23 7.93
CA ASN A 124 3.79 13.69 8.06
C ASN A 124 2.51 14.39 8.61
N ALA A 125 1.45 13.64 8.86
CA ALA A 125 0.20 14.11 9.47
C ALA A 125 -0.34 13.03 10.43
N SER A 126 -1.04 13.43 11.50
CA SER A 126 -1.60 12.46 12.46
C SER A 126 -2.55 11.48 11.75
N PRO A 127 -2.39 10.15 11.94
CA PRO A 127 -3.24 9.18 11.27
C PRO A 127 -4.70 9.39 11.67
N CYS A 128 -5.59 9.43 10.68
CA CYS A 128 -7.02 9.57 10.92
C CYS A 128 -7.63 8.27 11.50
N GLY A 129 -8.88 8.33 11.96
CA GLY A 129 -9.57 7.16 12.53
C GLY A 129 -9.61 5.95 11.59
N HIS A 130 -9.79 6.18 10.28
CA HIS A 130 -9.75 5.14 9.25
C HIS A 130 -8.40 4.42 9.19
N CYS A 131 -7.29 5.16 9.15
CA CYS A 131 -5.94 4.58 9.15
C CYS A 131 -5.61 3.87 10.46
N ARG A 132 -6.04 4.41 11.60
CA ARG A 132 -5.87 3.76 12.91
C ARG A 132 -6.55 2.40 12.92
N GLN A 133 -7.78 2.34 12.41
CA GLN A 133 -8.55 1.12 12.31
C GLN A 133 -7.95 0.13 11.29
N PHE A 134 -7.43 0.61 10.16
CA PHE A 134 -6.70 -0.21 9.19
C PHE A 134 -5.46 -0.85 9.80
N MET A 135 -4.65 -0.08 10.53
CA MET A 135 -3.46 -0.59 11.22
C MET A 135 -3.79 -1.60 12.33
N ASN A 136 -4.96 -1.51 12.94
CA ASN A 136 -5.39 -2.46 13.98
C ASN A 136 -5.68 -3.86 13.43
N GLU A 137 -5.75 -4.00 12.10
CA GLU A 137 -5.91 -5.29 11.41
C GLU A 137 -4.61 -6.10 11.34
N LEU A 138 -3.46 -5.43 11.50
CA LEU A 138 -2.15 -6.03 11.22
C LEU A 138 -1.66 -6.93 12.35
N VAL A 139 -0.71 -7.82 12.03
CA VAL A 139 0.09 -8.55 13.04
C VAL A 139 0.65 -7.57 14.06
N ALA A 140 0.27 -7.75 15.33
CA ALA A 140 0.61 -6.86 16.44
C ALA A 140 0.23 -5.38 16.23
N GLY A 141 -0.87 -5.11 15.50
CA GLY A 141 -1.31 -3.76 15.11
C GLY A 141 -1.31 -2.74 16.25
N ALA A 142 -1.87 -3.09 17.41
CA ALA A 142 -1.92 -2.23 18.59
C ALA A 142 -0.54 -1.76 19.11
N SER A 143 0.52 -2.53 18.82
CA SER A 143 1.90 -2.27 19.24
C SER A 143 2.72 -1.48 18.22
N ILE A 144 2.20 -1.26 17.00
CA ILE A 144 2.90 -0.50 15.96
C ILE A 144 3.22 0.89 16.49
N ARG A 145 4.48 1.29 16.39
CA ARG A 145 4.97 2.58 16.88
C ARG A 145 4.70 3.64 15.82
N ILE A 146 3.93 4.67 16.18
CA ILE A 146 3.60 5.77 15.28
C ILE A 146 4.53 6.94 15.57
N HIS A 147 5.21 7.40 14.53
CA HIS A 147 6.14 8.53 14.56
C HIS A 147 5.53 9.69 13.79
N LEU A 148 5.39 10.81 14.49
CA LEU A 148 4.90 12.07 13.94
C LEU A 148 5.99 13.14 14.10
N PRO A 149 6.14 14.08 13.14
CA PRO A 149 7.03 15.21 13.30
C PRO A 149 6.76 15.94 14.62
N GLU A 150 7.83 16.20 15.37
CA GLU A 150 7.82 17.00 16.61
C GLU A 150 6.96 16.43 17.75
N GLN A 151 6.52 15.17 17.66
CA GLN A 151 5.76 14.51 18.74
C GLN A 151 6.51 13.29 19.29
N GLN A 152 6.19 12.93 20.53
CA GLN A 152 6.70 11.70 21.12
C GLN A 152 6.11 10.48 20.42
N THR A 153 6.95 9.52 20.04
CA THR A 153 6.50 8.24 19.50
C THR A 153 5.59 7.53 20.50
N ALA A 154 4.44 7.05 20.02
CA ALA A 154 3.49 6.30 20.83
C ALA A 154 2.98 5.08 20.05
N PRO A 155 2.61 3.98 20.73
CA PRO A 155 2.02 2.82 20.05
C PRO A 155 0.63 3.15 19.50
N LEU A 156 0.15 2.40 18.51
CA LEU A 156 -1.19 2.57 17.94
C LEU A 156 -2.30 2.57 19.01
N ALA A 157 -2.17 1.74 20.05
CA ALA A 157 -3.11 1.68 21.17
C ALA A 157 -3.28 3.03 21.91
N HIS A 158 -2.31 3.94 21.83
CA HIS A 158 -2.45 5.31 22.34
C HIS A 158 -3.43 6.13 21.49
N TYR A 159 -3.38 5.96 20.17
CA TYR A 159 -4.22 6.68 19.22
C TYR A 159 -5.60 6.02 19.02
N LEU A 160 -5.73 4.74 19.35
CA LEU A 160 -6.96 3.96 19.25
C LEU A 160 -7.25 3.22 20.58
N PRO A 161 -7.62 3.96 21.65
CA PRO A 161 -7.96 3.33 22.92
C PRO A 161 -9.23 2.48 22.77
N TYR A 162 -9.22 1.29 23.37
CA TYR A 162 -10.32 0.31 23.27
C TYR A 162 -10.69 -0.02 21.82
N GLY A 163 -9.69 -0.10 20.93
CA GLY A 163 -9.88 -0.36 19.51
C GLY A 163 -10.55 -1.69 19.23
N PHE A 164 -11.60 -1.64 18.41
CA PHE A 164 -12.25 -2.80 17.83
C PHE A 164 -11.37 -3.42 16.74
N GLY A 165 -11.30 -4.75 16.64
CA GLY A 165 -10.46 -5.41 15.65
C GLY A 165 -10.77 -6.90 15.45
N PRO A 166 -9.87 -7.63 14.76
CA PRO A 166 -10.09 -9.03 14.37
C PRO A 166 -10.52 -9.94 15.54
N LYS A 167 -9.93 -9.72 16.72
CA LYS A 167 -10.20 -10.53 17.92
C LYS A 167 -11.64 -10.43 18.40
N ASP A 168 -12.27 -9.26 18.26
CA ASP A 168 -13.66 -9.05 18.64
C ASP A 168 -14.64 -9.83 17.75
N LEU A 169 -14.20 -10.17 16.54
CA LEU A 169 -14.92 -11.03 15.58
C LEU A 169 -14.45 -12.48 15.60
N GLY A 170 -13.58 -12.86 16.56
CA GLY A 170 -13.05 -14.23 16.67
C GLY A 170 -12.00 -14.61 15.64
N ILE A 171 -11.45 -13.64 14.89
CA ILE A 171 -10.38 -13.87 13.91
C ILE A 171 -9.02 -13.80 14.62
N ASN A 172 -8.25 -14.89 14.52
CA ASN A 172 -6.95 -15.05 15.19
C ASN A 172 -5.75 -14.95 14.24
N PHE A 173 -6.00 -14.69 12.96
CA PHE A 173 -4.98 -14.52 11.93
C PHE A 173 -5.12 -13.10 11.34
N PRO A 174 -4.37 -12.12 11.86
CA PRO A 174 -4.43 -10.75 11.37
C PRO A 174 -3.77 -10.61 9.99
N LEU A 175 -4.02 -9.49 9.30
CA LEU A 175 -3.35 -9.12 8.05
C LEU A 175 -1.82 -9.11 8.23
N LEU A 176 -1.07 -9.51 7.19
CA LEU A 176 0.37 -9.84 7.18
C LEU A 176 0.74 -11.22 7.74
N THR A 177 -0.21 -11.96 8.30
CA THR A 177 0.00 -13.40 8.54
C THR A 177 0.15 -14.09 7.19
N LYS A 178 1.18 -14.94 7.03
CA LYS A 178 1.34 -15.73 5.81
C LYS A 178 0.15 -16.69 5.67
N GLN A 179 -0.69 -16.43 4.69
CA GLN A 179 -1.85 -17.23 4.36
C GLN A 179 -1.97 -17.37 2.85
N GLN A 180 -2.43 -18.54 2.43
CA GLN A 180 -2.76 -18.82 1.06
C GLN A 180 -3.99 -19.72 1.06
N ILE A 181 -4.99 -19.36 0.28
CA ILE A 181 -6.12 -20.23 -0.01
C ILE A 181 -5.86 -20.94 -1.34
N GLU A 182 -6.43 -22.13 -1.52
CA GLU A 182 -6.35 -22.82 -2.80
C GLU A 182 -7.53 -22.39 -3.68
N LEU A 183 -7.22 -21.86 -4.86
CA LEU A 183 -8.19 -21.48 -5.87
C LEU A 183 -7.92 -22.31 -7.14
N ALA A 184 -8.94 -22.97 -7.67
CA ALA A 184 -8.80 -23.78 -8.88
C ALA A 184 -9.26 -23.01 -10.12
N PHE A 185 -8.30 -22.68 -11.00
CA PHE A 185 -8.59 -22.17 -12.33
C PHE A 185 -7.46 -22.49 -13.29
N GLU A 186 -7.76 -23.19 -14.38
CA GLU A 186 -6.79 -23.46 -15.44
C GLU A 186 -6.83 -22.36 -16.50
N SER A 187 -5.70 -21.71 -16.75
CA SER A 187 -5.55 -20.70 -17.78
C SER A 187 -4.12 -20.70 -18.32
N SER A 188 -3.97 -20.41 -19.61
CA SER A 188 -2.66 -20.16 -20.24
C SER A 188 -2.32 -18.67 -20.35
N ASP A 189 -3.26 -17.77 -19.99
CA ASP A 189 -3.05 -16.32 -19.98
C ASP A 189 -2.23 -15.91 -18.74
N PRO A 190 -1.00 -15.39 -18.90
CA PRO A 190 -0.13 -15.06 -17.76
C PRO A 190 -0.75 -14.09 -16.77
N MET A 191 -1.57 -13.15 -17.25
CA MET A 191 -2.25 -12.16 -16.39
C MET A 191 -3.29 -12.84 -15.48
N VAL A 192 -3.96 -13.90 -15.97
CA VAL A 192 -4.90 -14.68 -15.16
C VAL A 192 -4.16 -15.49 -14.09
N ILE A 193 -3.02 -16.08 -14.45
CA ILE A 193 -2.20 -16.85 -13.51
C ILE A 193 -1.69 -15.92 -12.39
N GLU A 194 -1.19 -14.74 -12.74
CA GLU A 194 -0.76 -13.73 -11.75
C GLU A 194 -1.92 -13.27 -10.86
N ALA A 195 -3.11 -13.02 -11.44
CA ALA A 195 -4.29 -12.64 -10.68
C ALA A 195 -4.75 -13.75 -9.72
N LEU A 196 -4.66 -15.02 -10.14
CA LEU A 196 -4.99 -16.19 -9.31
C LEU A 196 -4.03 -16.28 -8.13
N ASP A 197 -2.72 -16.15 -8.38
CA ASP A 197 -1.69 -16.17 -7.33
C ASP A 197 -1.93 -15.06 -6.31
N HIS A 198 -2.22 -13.84 -6.75
CA HIS A 198 -2.48 -12.72 -5.85
C HIS A 198 -3.81 -12.82 -5.11
N ALA A 199 -4.87 -13.31 -5.75
CA ALA A 199 -6.14 -13.56 -5.07
C ALA A 199 -5.99 -14.66 -4.01
N SER A 200 -5.17 -15.69 -4.27
CA SER A 200 -4.86 -16.75 -3.32
C SER A 200 -4.18 -16.24 -2.05
N LEU A 201 -3.44 -15.13 -2.17
CA LEU A 201 -2.73 -14.45 -1.08
C LEU A 201 -3.50 -13.26 -0.49
N SER A 202 -4.73 -13.00 -0.93
CA SER A 202 -5.57 -11.91 -0.41
C SER A 202 -6.07 -12.19 1.02
N TYR A 203 -6.45 -11.13 1.73
CA TYR A 203 -6.93 -11.21 3.11
C TYR A 203 -8.42 -10.87 3.14
N ALA A 204 -9.28 -11.89 3.28
CA ALA A 204 -10.74 -11.72 3.29
C ALA A 204 -11.46 -12.63 4.30
N PRO A 205 -11.09 -12.60 5.60
CA PRO A 205 -11.67 -13.51 6.60
C PRO A 205 -13.16 -13.29 6.88
N TYR A 206 -13.73 -12.12 6.55
CA TYR A 206 -15.09 -11.77 6.94
C TYR A 206 -16.10 -12.12 5.85
N SER A 207 -15.80 -11.73 4.61
CA SER A 207 -16.67 -11.98 3.47
C SER A 207 -16.30 -13.24 2.68
N LEU A 208 -15.08 -13.77 2.82
CA LEU A 208 -14.51 -14.84 1.98
C LEU A 208 -14.33 -14.46 0.51
N SER A 209 -14.47 -13.17 0.17
CA SER A 209 -14.39 -12.65 -1.21
C SER A 209 -12.93 -12.41 -1.61
N HIS A 210 -12.13 -13.47 -1.50
CA HIS A 210 -10.72 -13.46 -1.89
C HIS A 210 -10.59 -12.99 -3.34
N SER A 211 -9.79 -11.95 -3.55
CA SER A 211 -9.75 -11.26 -4.83
C SER A 211 -8.46 -10.47 -5.02
N ALA A 212 -8.13 -10.25 -6.29
CA ALA A 212 -7.02 -9.44 -6.70
C ALA A 212 -7.28 -8.77 -8.05
N VAL A 213 -6.62 -7.64 -8.24
CA VAL A 213 -6.56 -6.94 -9.52
C VAL A 213 -5.13 -7.01 -10.05
N VAL A 214 -5.02 -7.21 -11.36
CA VAL A 214 -3.76 -7.05 -12.11
C VAL A 214 -4.00 -6.03 -13.22
N LEU A 215 -3.05 -5.13 -13.41
CA LEU A 215 -3.01 -4.13 -14.47
C LEU A 215 -1.78 -4.43 -15.34
N GLU A 216 -1.95 -4.63 -16.63
CA GLU A 216 -0.85 -4.78 -17.59
C GLU A 216 -0.67 -3.45 -18.34
N MET A 217 0.56 -2.95 -18.35
CA MET A 217 0.93 -1.73 -19.06
C MET A 217 1.23 -1.98 -20.55
N THR A 218 1.34 -0.92 -21.35
CA THR A 218 1.68 -0.99 -22.78
C THR A 218 3.04 -1.65 -23.06
N ASP A 219 3.99 -1.55 -22.13
CA ASP A 219 5.32 -2.20 -22.20
C ASP A 219 5.33 -3.64 -21.63
N GLY A 220 4.18 -4.15 -21.19
CA GLY A 220 4.02 -5.50 -20.65
C GLY A 220 4.36 -5.67 -19.17
N VAL A 221 4.79 -4.61 -18.49
CA VAL A 221 4.96 -4.63 -17.02
C VAL A 221 3.59 -4.74 -16.35
N THR A 222 3.49 -5.52 -15.27
CA THR A 222 2.26 -5.67 -14.50
C THR A 222 2.33 -5.00 -13.13
N PHE A 223 1.18 -4.51 -12.66
CA PHE A 223 0.98 -4.01 -11.30
C PHE A 223 -0.23 -4.68 -10.68
N CYS A 224 -0.03 -5.24 -9.49
CA CYS A 224 -1.07 -5.97 -8.78
C CYS A 224 -1.54 -5.24 -7.53
N GLY A 225 -2.74 -5.60 -7.11
CA GLY A 225 -3.34 -5.24 -5.84
C GLY A 225 -4.18 -6.39 -5.30
N ARG A 226 -4.03 -6.68 -4.00
CA ARG A 226 -4.77 -7.73 -3.31
C ARG A 226 -5.85 -7.11 -2.46
N TYR A 227 -6.98 -7.78 -2.31
CA TYR A 227 -7.98 -7.35 -1.36
C TYR A 227 -7.47 -7.55 0.07
N ALA A 228 -7.59 -6.52 0.90
CA ALA A 228 -7.26 -6.57 2.31
C ALA A 228 -8.44 -6.05 3.13
N GLU A 229 -9.26 -6.98 3.60
CA GLU A 229 -10.40 -6.67 4.46
C GLU A 229 -9.98 -6.10 5.80
N ASN A 230 -10.93 -5.41 6.42
CA ASN A 230 -10.81 -4.89 7.76
C ASN A 230 -12.01 -5.31 8.62
N ALA A 231 -11.79 -5.55 9.91
CA ALA A 231 -12.84 -5.89 10.87
C ALA A 231 -13.97 -4.86 10.90
N ALA A 232 -13.66 -3.57 10.70
CA ALA A 232 -14.63 -2.49 10.66
C ALA A 232 -15.26 -2.25 9.27
N PHE A 233 -15.02 -3.17 8.32
CA PHE A 233 -15.50 -3.17 6.94
C PHE A 233 -15.06 -1.98 6.08
N ASN A 234 -15.51 -0.76 6.37
CA ASN A 234 -15.19 0.44 5.57
C ASN A 234 -13.69 0.68 5.36
N PRO A 235 -12.79 0.39 6.33
CA PRO A 235 -11.35 0.54 6.11
C PRO A 235 -10.70 -0.51 5.22
N SER A 236 -11.47 -1.46 4.70
CA SER A 236 -10.94 -2.49 3.79
C SER A 236 -10.29 -1.84 2.57
N MET A 237 -9.10 -2.30 2.24
CA MET A 237 -8.34 -1.82 1.09
C MET A 237 -8.72 -2.66 -0.14
N MET A 238 -9.35 -1.99 -1.09
CA MET A 238 -9.83 -2.58 -2.33
C MET A 238 -8.67 -2.94 -3.28
N PRO A 239 -8.77 -4.04 -4.06
CA PRO A 239 -7.67 -4.52 -4.89
C PRO A 239 -7.31 -3.55 -6.02
N MET A 240 -8.30 -2.90 -6.67
CA MET A 240 -8.03 -1.91 -7.72
C MET A 240 -7.24 -0.71 -7.17
N GLN A 241 -7.66 -0.17 -6.03
CA GLN A 241 -6.99 0.93 -5.33
C GLN A 241 -5.54 0.58 -4.98
N MET A 242 -5.29 -0.67 -4.58
CA MET A 242 -3.94 -1.13 -4.25
C MET A 242 -3.07 -1.24 -5.50
N ALA A 243 -3.63 -1.73 -6.62
CA ALA A 243 -2.94 -1.81 -7.90
C ALA A 243 -2.60 -0.42 -8.46
N LEU A 244 -3.53 0.53 -8.40
CA LEU A 244 -3.30 1.93 -8.81
C LEU A 244 -2.25 2.61 -7.94
N ALA A 245 -2.31 2.42 -6.61
CA ALA A 245 -1.28 2.93 -5.71
C ALA A 245 0.10 2.32 -6.02
N ASN A 246 0.16 1.03 -6.37
CA ASN A 246 1.39 0.35 -6.76
C ASN A 246 2.00 0.92 -8.06
N LEU A 247 1.15 1.16 -9.06
CA LEU A 247 1.52 1.79 -10.33
C LEU A 247 2.10 3.19 -10.12
N ILE A 248 1.43 4.04 -9.32
CA ILE A 248 1.88 5.41 -9.02
C ILE A 248 3.21 5.43 -8.26
N ARG A 249 3.43 4.51 -7.31
CA ARG A 249 4.73 4.38 -6.63
C ARG A 249 5.86 4.17 -7.63
N HIS A 250 5.63 3.39 -8.69
CA HIS A 250 6.58 3.14 -9.77
C HIS A 250 6.67 4.27 -10.81
N ASN A 251 6.03 5.42 -10.55
CA ASN A 251 6.05 6.59 -11.43
C ASN A 251 5.54 6.30 -12.85
N ARG A 252 4.52 5.44 -12.94
CA ARG A 252 3.85 5.10 -14.20
C ARG A 252 2.59 5.94 -14.38
N ASP A 253 2.18 6.13 -15.63
CA ASP A 253 0.95 6.87 -15.98
C ASP A 253 -0.22 5.88 -16.12
N PHE A 254 -1.40 6.28 -15.66
CA PHE A 254 -2.61 5.48 -15.82
C PHE A 254 -3.01 5.33 -17.30
N ALA A 255 -2.66 6.31 -18.14
CA ALA A 255 -2.92 6.26 -19.59
C ALA A 255 -2.18 5.10 -20.29
N ASP A 256 -1.13 4.56 -19.68
CA ASP A 256 -0.36 3.43 -20.19
C ASP A 256 -0.96 2.06 -19.79
N ILE A 257 -2.07 2.02 -19.05
CA ILE A 257 -2.77 0.77 -18.75
C ILE A 257 -3.36 0.22 -20.05
N LYS A 258 -2.99 -1.01 -20.39
CA LYS A 258 -3.43 -1.71 -21.61
C LYS A 258 -4.50 -2.77 -21.32
N ARG A 259 -4.36 -3.50 -20.21
CA ARG A 259 -5.34 -4.51 -19.76
C ARG A 259 -5.56 -4.36 -18.26
N ALA A 260 -6.80 -4.57 -17.83
CA ALA A 260 -7.15 -4.67 -16.42
C ALA A 260 -7.92 -5.97 -16.17
N MET A 261 -7.65 -6.63 -15.05
CA MET A 261 -8.33 -7.84 -14.65
C MET A 261 -8.69 -7.79 -13.17
N LEU A 262 -9.91 -8.18 -12.84
CA LEU A 262 -10.33 -8.56 -11.50
C LEU A 262 -10.55 -10.07 -11.49
N LEU A 263 -9.96 -10.76 -10.52
CA LEU A 263 -10.27 -12.13 -10.19
C LEU A 263 -10.84 -12.18 -8.77
N GLU A 264 -11.99 -12.83 -8.59
CA GLU A 264 -12.65 -13.00 -7.28
C GLU A 264 -13.17 -14.42 -7.03
N SER A 265 -13.28 -14.79 -5.76
CA SER A 265 -13.76 -16.09 -5.30
C SER A 265 -15.29 -16.19 -5.37
N SER A 266 -15.80 -17.30 -5.90
CA SER A 266 -17.23 -17.63 -5.95
C SER A 266 -17.84 -17.90 -4.56
N ALA A 267 -17.02 -18.15 -3.54
CA ALA A 267 -17.46 -18.31 -2.16
C ALA A 267 -17.64 -16.97 -1.42
N GLY A 268 -17.30 -15.85 -2.06
CA GLY A 268 -17.43 -14.51 -1.50
C GLY A 268 -18.87 -14.10 -1.22
N LYS A 269 -19.07 -13.36 -0.13
CA LYS A 269 -20.36 -12.74 0.23
C LYS A 269 -20.59 -11.38 -0.45
N LEU A 270 -19.57 -10.85 -1.13
CA LEU A 270 -19.63 -9.60 -1.89
C LEU A 270 -18.89 -9.77 -3.22
N SER A 271 -19.17 -8.87 -4.16
CA SER A 271 -18.42 -8.72 -5.41
C SER A 271 -17.76 -7.35 -5.42
N LEU A 272 -16.55 -7.27 -5.96
CA LEU A 272 -15.78 -6.04 -6.06
C LEU A 272 -15.74 -5.46 -7.48
N VAL A 273 -16.52 -6.03 -8.40
CA VAL A 273 -16.58 -5.62 -9.82
C VAL A 273 -16.90 -4.15 -9.99
N ASP A 274 -18.06 -3.71 -9.50
CA ASP A 274 -18.54 -2.34 -9.78
C ASP A 274 -17.58 -1.29 -9.20
N MET A 275 -17.15 -1.49 -7.95
CA MET A 275 -16.15 -0.63 -7.29
C MET A 275 -14.80 -0.60 -8.03
N SER A 276 -14.40 -1.73 -8.62
CA SER A 276 -13.17 -1.81 -9.43
C SER A 276 -13.35 -1.12 -10.78
N MET A 277 -14.53 -1.22 -11.39
CA MET A 277 -14.86 -0.55 -12.65
C MET A 277 -14.91 0.96 -12.48
N ASP A 278 -15.59 1.47 -11.45
CA ASP A 278 -15.67 2.90 -11.14
C ASP A 278 -14.28 3.51 -11.00
N ALA A 279 -13.43 2.88 -10.17
CA ALA A 279 -12.06 3.33 -9.97
C ALA A 279 -11.18 3.25 -11.22
N LEU A 280 -11.36 2.22 -12.06
CA LEU A 280 -10.61 2.08 -13.32
C LEU A 280 -11.03 3.14 -14.32
N HIS A 281 -12.34 3.36 -14.51
CA HIS A 281 -12.87 4.33 -15.46
C HIS A 281 -12.50 5.78 -15.10
N ALA A 282 -12.28 6.06 -13.82
CA ALA A 282 -11.79 7.36 -13.38
C ALA A 282 -10.39 7.72 -13.92
N VAL A 283 -9.59 6.71 -14.29
CA VAL A 283 -8.17 6.90 -14.65
C VAL A 283 -7.78 6.34 -16.02
N ALA A 284 -8.52 5.37 -16.55
CA ALA A 284 -8.18 4.69 -17.80
C ALA A 284 -9.43 4.28 -18.58
N ASN A 285 -9.34 4.33 -19.91
CA ASN A 285 -10.39 3.86 -20.81
C ASN A 285 -10.10 2.41 -21.27
N VAL A 286 -10.15 1.48 -20.32
CA VAL A 286 -9.86 0.05 -20.54
C VAL A 286 -10.98 -0.79 -19.94
N GLU A 287 -11.38 -1.85 -20.63
CA GLU A 287 -12.36 -2.81 -20.12
C GLU A 287 -11.78 -3.63 -18.95
N LEU A 288 -12.53 -3.74 -17.86
CA LEU A 288 -12.19 -4.64 -16.76
C LEU A 288 -12.60 -6.07 -17.10
N LYS A 289 -11.63 -6.95 -17.36
CA LYS A 289 -11.89 -8.39 -17.48
C LYS A 289 -12.19 -8.96 -16.09
N HIS A 290 -13.37 -9.53 -15.90
CA HIS A 290 -13.77 -10.15 -14.64
C HIS A 290 -13.77 -11.67 -14.73
N VAL A 291 -13.10 -12.35 -13.80
CA VAL A 291 -13.05 -13.81 -13.69
C VAL A 291 -13.46 -14.24 -12.28
N VAL A 292 -14.45 -15.12 -12.19
CA VAL A 292 -14.86 -15.73 -10.93
C VAL A 292 -14.32 -17.16 -10.87
N VAL A 293 -13.65 -17.50 -9.76
CA VAL A 293 -13.04 -18.82 -9.56
C VAL A 293 -13.55 -19.49 -8.30
N SER A 294 -13.54 -20.82 -8.26
CA SER A 294 -13.96 -21.56 -7.06
C SER A 294 -12.78 -21.86 -6.16
N PRO A 295 -12.94 -21.73 -4.82
CA PRO A 295 -11.98 -22.31 -3.89
C PRO A 295 -12.02 -23.84 -3.97
N LEU A 296 -10.88 -24.47 -3.68
CA LEU A 296 -10.75 -25.91 -3.54
C LEU A 296 -11.18 -26.41 -2.15
#